data_AF-A0A7X3WIC4-F1
#
_entry.id   AF-A0A7X3WIC4-F1
#
_cell.length_a   1.000
_cell.length_b   1.000
_cell.length_c   1.000
_cell.angle_alpha   90.00
_cell.angle_beta   90.00
_cell.angle_gamma   90.00
#
_symmetry.space_group_name_H-M   'P 1'
#
loop_
_entity.id
_entity.type
_entity.pdbx_description
1 polymer ?
#
loop_
_entity_poly.entity_id
_entity_poly.type
_entity_poly.pdbx_seq_one_letter_code
_entity_poly.pdbx_strand_id
1 'polypeptide(L)'
;MKKPKLVVGHLTNDELLVKSVTTSKSFDWVKWLESEELVEFFSELFKLLPKISEGKKDAETLAIFISEWRETALINTEPDVLADMAEAEQELNAGGGIPWAQVKKEIGL
;
A
#
# COMPACT_ATOMS: atom_id res chain seq x y z
N MET A 1 -14.71 23.04 -4.65
CA MET A 1 -14.33 21.61 -4.71
C MET A 1 -14.59 20.98 -3.34
N LYS A 2 -15.34 19.87 -3.27
CA LYS A 2 -15.59 19.14 -2.00
C LYS A 2 -14.27 18.48 -1.56
N LYS A 3 -13.88 18.65 -0.30
CA LYS A 3 -12.70 17.97 0.26
C LYS A 3 -13.01 16.47 0.39
N PRO A 4 -12.08 15.58 0.03
CA PRO A 4 -12.26 14.16 0.24
C PRO A 4 -12.40 13.87 1.74
N LYS A 5 -13.23 12.88 2.06
CA LYS A 5 -13.47 12.42 3.43
C LYS A 5 -13.15 10.94 3.48
N LEU A 6 -12.25 10.56 4.37
CA LEU A 6 -12.03 9.16 4.73
C LEU A 6 -12.99 8.80 5.85
N VAL A 7 -13.71 7.70 5.69
CA VAL A 7 -14.60 7.18 6.73
C VAL A 7 -13.87 6.04 7.41
N VAL A 8 -13.51 6.23 8.67
CA VAL A 8 -12.86 5.20 9.48
C VAL A 8 -13.90 4.65 10.44
N GLY A 9 -14.21 3.36 10.31
CA GLY A 9 -15.02 2.62 11.25
C GLY A 9 -14.13 1.86 12.22
N HIS A 10 -14.37 2.01 13.52
CA HIS A 10 -13.73 1.21 14.55
C HIS A 10 -14.81 0.47 15.34
N LEU A 11 -14.73 -0.86 15.36
CA LEU A 11 -15.64 -1.70 16.13
C LEU A 11 -14.95 -2.09 17.44
N THR A 12 -15.52 -1.69 18.57
CA THR A 12 -15.04 -2.06 19.91
C THR A 12 -16.21 -2.48 20.77
N ASN A 13 -16.14 -3.64 21.42
CA ASN A 13 -17.20 -4.13 22.32
C ASN A 13 -18.61 -4.08 21.69
N ASP A 14 -18.73 -4.54 20.44
CA ASP A 14 -19.97 -4.48 19.62
C ASP A 14 -20.51 -3.06 19.32
N GLU A 15 -19.79 -2.01 19.69
CA GLU A 15 -20.09 -0.64 19.30
C GLU A 15 -19.27 -0.21 18.08
N LEU A 16 -19.96 0.11 16.98
CA LEU A 16 -19.35 0.64 15.77
C LEU A 16 -19.24 2.16 15.85
N LEU A 17 -18.03 2.65 16.06
CA LEU A 17 -17.69 4.07 15.99
C LEU A 17 -17.25 4.42 14.58
N VAL A 18 -18.12 5.12 13.84
CA VAL A 18 -17.79 5.65 12.51
C VAL A 18 -17.41 7.12 12.63
N LYS A 19 -16.16 7.47 12.30
CA LYS A 19 -15.70 8.86 12.21
C LYS A 19 -15.32 9.20 10.78
N SER A 20 -15.90 10.29 10.27
CA SER A 20 -15.43 10.89 9.02
C SER A 20 -14.28 11.84 9.32
N VAL A 21 -13.09 11.51 8.84
CA VAL A 21 -11.91 12.38 8.91
C VAL A 21 -11.80 13.11 7.58
N THR A 22 -11.68 14.43 7.63
CA THR A 22 -11.42 15.21 6.42
C THR A 22 -9.97 14.99 6.04
N THR A 23 -9.71 14.27 4.95
CA THR A 23 -8.35 14.00 4.50
C THR A 23 -7.83 15.18 3.68
N SER A 24 -6.55 15.48 3.87
CA SER A 24 -5.78 16.28 2.91
C SER A 24 -5.77 15.54 1.56
N LYS A 25 -5.64 16.27 0.44
CA LYS A 25 -5.37 15.67 -0.89
C LYS A 25 -4.18 14.69 -0.84
N SER A 26 -3.27 14.89 0.11
CA SER A 26 -2.11 14.03 0.36
C SER A 26 -2.46 12.60 0.79
N PHE A 27 -3.71 12.32 1.19
CA PHE A 27 -4.19 11.00 1.65
C PHE A 27 -5.40 10.49 0.86
N ASP A 28 -5.69 11.07 -0.31
CA ASP A 28 -6.78 10.60 -1.18
C ASP A 28 -6.60 9.15 -1.66
N TRP A 29 -5.35 8.70 -1.75
CA TRP A 29 -4.98 7.36 -2.22
C TRP A 29 -5.33 6.27 -1.21
N VAL A 30 -5.47 6.60 0.08
CA VAL A 30 -5.78 5.64 1.15
C VAL A 30 -7.10 4.91 0.91
N LYS A 31 -8.06 5.50 0.20
CA LYS A 31 -9.35 4.87 -0.12
C LYS A 31 -9.24 3.68 -1.10
N TRP A 32 -8.08 3.51 -1.73
CA TRP A 32 -7.80 2.44 -2.67
C TRP A 32 -7.02 1.29 -2.04
N LEU A 33 -6.64 1.42 -0.77
CA LEU A 33 -6.13 0.30 -0.01
C LEU A 33 -7.29 -0.62 0.41
N GLU A 34 -7.01 -1.91 0.40
CA GLU A 34 -7.89 -2.92 0.98
C GLU A 34 -7.95 -2.81 2.51
N SER A 35 -8.90 -3.51 3.12
CA SER A 35 -9.10 -3.41 4.57
C SER A 35 -7.90 -3.90 5.38
N GLU A 36 -7.22 -4.94 4.92
CA GLU A 36 -6.04 -5.52 5.57
C GLU A 36 -4.84 -4.58 5.44
N GLU A 37 -4.62 -4.03 4.25
CA GLU A 37 -3.61 -3.01 3.93
C GLU A 37 -3.82 -1.73 4.75
N LEU A 38 -5.06 -1.28 4.92
CA LEU A 38 -5.37 -0.13 5.78
C LEU A 38 -4.93 -0.35 7.21
N VAL A 39 -5.21 -1.53 7.77
CA VAL A 39 -4.80 -1.90 9.12
C VAL A 39 -3.28 -1.93 9.25
N GLU A 40 -2.61 -2.52 8.27
CA GLU A 40 -1.14 -2.58 8.23
C GLU A 40 -0.52 -1.18 8.12
N PHE A 41 -0.97 -0.37 7.17
CA PHE A 41 -0.54 1.01 6.97
C PHE A 41 -0.61 1.83 8.27
N PHE A 42 -1.77 1.83 8.95
CA PHE A 42 -1.91 2.59 10.19
C PHE A 42 -1.06 2.00 11.32
N SER A 43 -0.96 0.68 11.42
CA SER A 43 -0.10 0.00 12.40
C SER A 43 1.37 0.40 12.25
N GLU A 44 1.88 0.40 11.01
CA GLU A 44 3.26 0.80 10.71
C GLU A 44 3.48 2.30 10.91
N LEU A 45 2.53 3.14 10.47
CA LEU A 45 2.56 4.58 10.72
C LEU A 45 2.65 4.87 12.22
N PHE A 46 1.86 4.18 13.05
CA PHE A 46 1.91 4.34 14.51
C PHE A 46 3.25 3.87 15.13
N LYS A 47 3.94 2.90 14.53
CA LYS A 47 5.30 2.50 14.96
C LYS A 47 6.37 3.52 14.54
N LEU A 48 6.14 4.23 13.43
CA LEU A 48 7.03 5.26 12.92
C LEU A 48 6.88 6.59 13.66
N LEU A 49 5.66 7.01 14.01
CA LEU A 49 5.38 8.28 14.68
C LEU A 49 6.25 8.55 15.94
N PRO A 50 6.46 7.60 16.87
CA PRO A 50 7.33 7.79 18.04
C PRO A 50 8.82 7.88 17.67
N LYS A 51 9.23 7.28 16.54
CA LYS A 51 10.60 7.33 16.04
C LYS A 51 10.89 8.65 15.32
N ILE A 52 9.85 9.39 14.90
CA ILE A 52 9.93 10.76 14.41
C ILE A 52 10.04 11.69 15.62
N SER A 53 11.07 11.48 16.41
CA SER A 53 11.49 12.36 17.49
C SER A 53 12.80 12.99 17.03
N GLU A 54 12.69 14.23 16.52
CA GLU A 54 13.79 15.18 16.32
C GLU A 54 14.66 15.04 15.04
N GLY A 55 14.11 15.35 13.85
CA GLY A 55 14.95 15.88 12.75
C GLY A 55 14.46 15.72 11.31
N LYS A 56 15.32 16.17 10.36
CA LYS A 56 15.09 16.11 8.90
C LYS A 56 15.08 14.67 8.34
N LYS A 57 15.84 13.75 8.96
CA LYS A 57 16.00 12.36 8.51
C LYS A 57 14.74 11.52 8.74
N ASP A 58 13.99 11.84 9.79
CA ASP A 58 12.74 11.16 10.13
C ASP A 58 11.59 11.61 9.21
N ALA A 59 11.64 12.86 8.73
CA ALA A 59 10.71 13.36 7.72
C ALA A 59 10.91 12.70 6.34
N GLU A 60 12.16 12.41 5.95
CA GLU A 60 12.47 11.68 4.73
C GLU A 60 12.01 10.21 4.83
N THR A 61 12.22 9.59 5.98
CA THR A 61 11.74 8.22 6.26
C THR A 61 10.22 8.14 6.19
N LEU A 62 9.51 9.11 6.77
CA LEU A 62 8.05 9.19 6.66
C LEU A 62 7.59 9.42 5.21
N ALA A 63 8.32 10.24 4.44
CA ALA A 63 7.99 10.50 3.04
C ALA A 63 8.14 9.26 2.17
N ILE A 64 9.21 8.48 2.37
CA ILE A 64 9.42 7.19 1.69
C ILE A 64 8.29 6.22 2.03
N PHE A 65 8.02 6.03 3.33
CA PHE A 65 6.92 5.17 3.79
C PHE A 65 5.58 5.54 3.16
N ILE A 66 5.22 6.82 3.15
CA ILE A 66 3.99 7.30 2.51
C ILE A 66 4.01 7.05 0.99
N SER A 67 5.16 7.14 0.34
CA SER A 67 5.30 6.91 -1.10
C SER A 67 5.10 5.45 -1.47
N GLU A 68 5.66 4.52 -0.71
CA GLU A 68 5.52 3.07 -0.94
C GLU A 68 4.04 2.65 -0.86
N TRP A 69 3.35 3.05 0.21
CA TRP A 69 1.92 2.76 0.37
C TRP A 69 1.03 3.43 -0.69
N ARG A 70 1.47 4.57 -1.23
CA ARG A 70 0.77 5.22 -2.35
C ARG A 70 0.92 4.45 -3.65
N GLU A 71 2.06 3.79 -3.86
CA GLU A 71 2.27 2.91 -5.02
C GLU A 71 1.40 1.67 -4.94
N THR A 72 1.33 1.02 -3.76
CA THR A 72 0.38 -0.09 -3.50
C THR A 72 -1.05 0.33 -3.81
N ALA A 73 -1.48 1.49 -3.31
CA ALA A 73 -2.81 2.01 -3.59
C ALA A 73 -3.03 2.30 -5.09
N LEU A 74 -2.00 2.69 -5.84
CA LEU A 74 -2.09 2.92 -7.28
C LEU A 74 -2.29 1.60 -8.04
N ILE A 75 -1.53 0.56 -7.69
CA ILE A 75 -1.69 -0.80 -8.24
C ILE A 75 -3.14 -1.26 -8.05
N ASN A 76 -3.70 -1.05 -6.86
CA ASN A 76 -5.09 -1.42 -6.56
C ASN A 76 -6.15 -0.60 -7.33
N THR A 77 -5.76 0.53 -7.94
CA THR A 77 -6.65 1.30 -8.83
C THR A 77 -6.62 0.88 -10.28
N GLU A 78 -5.59 0.13 -10.71
CA GLU A 78 -5.37 -0.22 -12.10
C GLU A 78 -5.76 -1.69 -12.32
N PRO A 79 -6.99 -1.98 -12.79
CA PRO A 79 -7.47 -3.36 -12.92
C PRO A 79 -6.64 -4.18 -13.90
N ASP A 80 -6.02 -3.53 -14.89
CA ASP A 80 -5.12 -4.18 -15.84
C ASP A 80 -3.82 -4.63 -15.15
N VAL A 81 -3.24 -3.81 -14.25
CA VAL A 81 -2.05 -4.18 -13.47
C VAL A 81 -2.36 -5.33 -12.52
N LEU A 82 -3.53 -5.33 -11.88
CA LEU A 82 -3.97 -6.42 -11.02
C LEU A 82 -4.18 -7.74 -11.80
N ALA A 83 -4.70 -7.66 -13.02
CA ALA A 83 -4.86 -8.82 -13.88
C ALA A 83 -3.51 -9.41 -14.29
N ASP A 84 -2.57 -8.55 -14.71
CA ASP A 84 -1.20 -8.96 -15.07
C ASP A 84 -0.46 -9.59 -13.88
N MET A 85 -0.62 -9.03 -12.67
CA MET A 85 -0.04 -9.60 -11.45
C MET A 85 -0.65 -10.95 -11.09
N ALA A 86 -1.98 -11.09 -11.18
CA ALA A 86 -2.66 -12.35 -10.90
C ALA A 86 -2.27 -13.46 -11.90
N GLU A 87 -2.13 -13.11 -13.19
CA GLU A 87 -1.65 -14.04 -14.21
C GLU A 87 -0.19 -14.47 -13.94
N ALA A 88 0.69 -13.51 -13.62
CA ALA A 88 2.08 -13.82 -13.26
C ALA A 88 2.20 -14.71 -12.01
N GLU A 89 1.40 -14.46 -10.96
CA GLU A 89 1.35 -15.32 -9.78
C GLU A 89 0.83 -16.73 -10.11
N GLN A 90 -0.16 -16.84 -10.98
CA GLN A 90 -0.68 -18.11 -11.45
C GLN A 90 0.38 -18.89 -12.24
N GLU A 91 1.12 -18.22 -13.13
CA GLU A 91 2.22 -18.84 -13.89
C GLU A 91 3.34 -19.32 -12.95
N LEU A 92 3.72 -18.52 -11.95
CA LEU A 92 4.72 -18.93 -10.95
C LEU A 92 4.26 -20.15 -10.15
N ASN A 93 3.01 -20.16 -9.69
CA ASN A 93 2.44 -21.29 -8.96
C ASN A 93 2.28 -22.55 -9.84
N ALA A 94 2.05 -22.37 -11.14
CA ALA A 94 2.02 -23.46 -12.12
C ALA A 94 3.42 -23.94 -12.54
N GLY A 95 4.50 -23.32 -12.05
CA GLY A 95 5.86 -23.64 -12.44
C GLY A 95 6.25 -23.17 -13.84
N GLY A 96 5.50 -22.20 -14.39
CA GLY A 96 5.68 -21.61 -15.73
C GLY A 96 6.88 -20.68 -15.88
N GLY A 97 7.64 -20.43 -14.81
CA GLY A 97 8.85 -19.63 -14.88
C GLY A 97 10.00 -20.36 -15.59
N ILE A 98 10.69 -19.68 -16.52
CA ILE A 98 11.97 -20.16 -17.05
C ILE A 98 13.07 -20.02 -15.98
N PRO A 99 13.89 -21.06 -15.75
CA PRO A 99 14.99 -20.97 -14.78
C PRO A 99 15.95 -19.84 -15.13
N TRP A 100 16.44 -19.12 -14.13
CA TRP A 100 17.41 -18.01 -14.31
C TRP A 100 18.69 -18.43 -15.06
N ALA A 101 19.07 -19.70 -14.97
CA ALA A 101 20.18 -20.27 -15.75
C ALA A 101 19.90 -20.28 -17.27
N GLN A 102 18.65 -20.47 -17.66
CA GLN A 102 18.21 -20.43 -19.06
C GLN A 102 18.12 -19.00 -19.57
N VAL A 103 17.59 -18.07 -18.75
CA VAL A 103 17.56 -16.63 -19.05
C VAL A 103 18.96 -16.09 -19.34
N LYS A 104 19.94 -16.40 -18.47
CA LYS A 104 21.35 -15.97 -18.65
C LYS A 104 21.94 -16.44 -19.98
N LYS A 105 21.62 -17.67 -20.40
CA LYS A 105 22.06 -18.24 -21.67
C LYS A 105 21.47 -17.49 -22.88
N GLU A 106 20.22 -17.02 -22.80
CA GLU A 106 19.57 -16.27 -23.89
C GLU A 106 20.07 -14.82 -24.00
N ILE A 107 20.42 -14.18 -22.88
CA ILE A 107 20.91 -12.79 -22.86
C ILE A 107 22.45 -12.67 -22.89
N GLY A 108 23.17 -13.80 -22.95
CA GLY A 108 24.62 -13.82 -23.07
C GLY A 108 25.37 -13.39 -21.80
N LEU A 109 24.81 -13.68 -20.62
CA LEU A 109 25.43 -13.45 -19.30
C LEU A 109 25.99 -14.73 -18.66
#